data_AF-R7RUS5-F1
#
_entry.id   AF-R7RUS5-F1
#
_cell.length_a   1.000
_cell.length_b   1.000
_cell.length_c   1.000
_cell.angle_alpha   90.00
_cell.angle_beta   90.00
_cell.angle_gamma   90.00
#
_symmetry.space_group_name_H-M   'P 1'
#
loop_
_entity.id
_entity.type
_entity.pdbx_description
1 polymer ?
#
loop_
_entity_poly.entity_id
_entity_poly.type
_entity_poly.pdbx_seq_one_letter_code
_entity_poly.pdbx_strand_id
1 'polypeptide(L)'
;MKIIKTNTTKFLYVIAIIFIVITIAGAFYTRPTKFHKTFNNPISTTDLISVSSSPTIEIDGFITKRLSIKDFNKQIILNGKIKIDNKTYDLFAYNLGKATNYVVFGEVKENSNDMYPKYMLFLFDDYNSIYLTGFDSKHYIASPAKTIDDIKNLQTKLQRKN
;
A
#
# COMPACT_ATOMS: atom_id res chain seq x y z
N MET A 1 -31.97 -36.73 42.56
CA MET A 1 -31.32 -35.45 42.19
C MET A 1 -30.60 -35.64 40.84
N LYS A 2 -31.29 -35.35 39.72
CA LYS A 2 -30.71 -35.50 38.37
C LYS A 2 -29.77 -34.33 38.12
N ILE A 3 -28.46 -34.61 38.13
CA ILE A 3 -27.45 -33.61 37.80
C ILE A 3 -27.59 -33.32 36.30
N ILE A 4 -28.09 -32.14 35.96
CA ILE A 4 -28.13 -31.60 34.60
C ILE A 4 -26.66 -31.35 34.19
N LYS A 5 -25.96 -32.38 33.71
CA LYS A 5 -24.53 -32.31 33.37
C LYS A 5 -24.23 -32.45 31.88
N THR A 6 -25.26 -32.41 31.01
CA THR A 6 -25.13 -32.80 29.60
C THR A 6 -25.07 -31.64 28.60
N ASN A 7 -25.27 -30.39 29.03
CA ASN A 7 -25.19 -29.23 28.12
C ASN A 7 -23.89 -28.40 28.27
N THR A 8 -23.24 -28.44 29.42
CA THR A 8 -22.01 -27.65 29.67
C THR A 8 -20.85 -28.10 28.79
N THR A 9 -20.69 -29.42 28.59
CA THR A 9 -19.64 -29.97 27.73
C THR A 9 -19.87 -29.62 26.27
N LYS A 10 -21.11 -29.72 25.77
CA LYS A 10 -21.47 -29.32 24.40
C LYS A 10 -21.27 -27.82 24.18
N PHE A 11 -21.63 -27.00 25.16
CA PHE A 11 -21.41 -25.56 25.13
C PHE A 11 -19.92 -25.20 25.08
N LEU A 12 -19.08 -25.87 25.88
CA LEU A 12 -17.62 -25.69 25.82
C LEU A 12 -17.03 -26.11 24.46
N TYR A 13 -17.52 -27.20 23.85
CA TYR A 13 -17.12 -27.59 22.50
C TYR A 13 -17.47 -26.51 21.46
N VAL A 14 -18.67 -25.92 21.54
CA VAL A 14 -19.07 -24.84 20.64
C VAL A 14 -18.16 -23.62 20.81
N ILE A 15 -17.86 -23.20 22.04
CA ILE A 15 -16.91 -22.10 22.30
C ILE A 15 -15.52 -22.42 21.74
N ALA A 16 -15.01 -23.64 21.96
CA ALA A 16 -13.71 -24.05 21.47
C ALA A 16 -13.64 -24.01 19.92
N ILE A 17 -14.68 -24.49 19.24
CA ILE A 17 -14.78 -24.44 17.77
C ILE A 17 -14.80 -22.98 17.29
N ILE A 18 -15.60 -22.11 17.93
CA ILE A 18 -15.63 -20.68 17.59
C ILE A 18 -14.23 -20.06 17.75
N PHE A 19 -13.53 -20.38 18.85
CA PHE A 19 -12.19 -19.87 19.11
C PHE A 19 -11.18 -20.35 18.06
N ILE A 20 -11.25 -21.62 17.65
CA ILE A 20 -10.42 -22.19 16.58
C ILE A 20 -10.70 -21.47 15.25
N VAL A 21 -11.97 -21.28 14.89
CA VAL A 21 -12.36 -20.58 13.65
C VAL A 21 -11.85 -19.14 13.64
N ILE A 22 -11.99 -18.40 14.75
CA ILE A 22 -11.48 -17.03 14.89
C ILE A 22 -9.95 -17.00 14.76
N THR A 23 -9.25 -17.94 15.41
CA THR A 23 -7.78 -18.00 15.38
C THR A 23 -7.27 -18.31 13.97
N ILE A 24 -7.89 -19.26 13.27
CA ILE A 24 -7.54 -19.61 11.89
C ILE A 24 -7.84 -18.41 10.96
N ALA A 25 -9.04 -17.83 11.04
CA ALA A 25 -9.42 -16.68 10.23
C ALA A 25 -8.47 -15.49 10.44
N GLY A 26 -8.07 -15.20 11.68
CA GLY A 26 -7.09 -14.18 12.02
C GLY A 26 -5.71 -14.46 11.41
N ALA A 27 -5.23 -15.71 11.49
CA ALA A 27 -3.95 -16.10 10.90
C ALA A 27 -3.92 -15.91 9.37
N PHE A 28 -4.98 -16.31 8.66
CA PHE A 28 -5.10 -16.10 7.21
C PHE A 28 -5.23 -14.63 6.83
N TYR A 29 -5.91 -13.82 7.64
CA TYR A 29 -6.05 -12.38 7.40
C TYR A 29 -4.70 -11.64 7.38
N THR A 30 -3.72 -12.13 8.15
CA THR A 30 -2.39 -11.50 8.27
C THR A 30 -1.34 -12.02 7.28
N ARG A 31 -1.68 -12.99 6.42
CA ARG A 31 -0.70 -13.56 5.48
C ARG A 31 -0.30 -12.52 4.42
N PRO A 32 1.01 -12.36 4.14
CA PRO A 32 1.47 -11.57 3.01
C PRO A 32 0.89 -12.11 1.70
N THR A 33 0.36 -11.21 0.88
CA THR A 33 -0.17 -11.52 -0.45
C THR A 33 0.77 -10.93 -1.50
N LYS A 34 1.16 -11.71 -2.51
CA LYS A 34 2.03 -11.19 -3.58
C LYS A 34 1.32 -10.06 -4.31
N PHE A 35 2.01 -8.96 -4.54
CA PHE A 35 1.55 -7.81 -5.28
C PHE A 35 2.54 -7.52 -6.40
N HIS A 36 2.05 -7.60 -7.63
CA HIS A 36 2.83 -7.26 -8.81
C HIS A 36 2.01 -6.32 -9.68
N LYS A 37 2.60 -5.19 -10.06
CA LYS A 37 1.90 -4.15 -10.81
C LYS A 37 2.83 -3.40 -11.75
N THR A 38 2.51 -3.44 -13.04
CA THR A 38 3.07 -2.52 -14.04
C THR A 38 2.12 -1.34 -14.24
N PHE A 39 2.67 -0.14 -14.33
CA PHE A 39 1.91 1.09 -14.52
C PHE A 39 1.97 1.54 -15.98
N ASN A 40 0.82 1.89 -16.54
CA ASN A 40 0.68 2.18 -17.96
C ASN A 40 0.81 3.69 -18.20
N ASN A 41 1.54 4.08 -19.24
CA ASN A 41 1.77 5.49 -19.60
C ASN A 41 2.23 6.34 -18.41
N PRO A 42 3.30 5.96 -17.70
CA PRO A 42 3.92 6.88 -16.77
C PRO A 42 4.61 8.00 -17.56
N ILE A 43 4.58 9.21 -17.00
CA ILE A 43 5.40 10.31 -17.47
C ILE A 43 6.23 10.86 -16.33
N SER A 44 7.44 11.32 -16.65
CA SER A 44 8.32 12.03 -15.74
C SER A 44 8.41 13.50 -16.12
N THR A 45 8.69 14.36 -15.14
CA THR A 45 8.95 15.78 -15.36
C THR A 45 9.89 16.32 -14.29
N THR A 46 10.65 17.35 -14.66
CA THR A 46 11.40 18.20 -13.73
C THR A 46 10.70 19.56 -13.61
N ASP A 47 10.51 20.01 -12.38
CA ASP A 47 9.89 21.30 -12.01
C ASP A 47 8.46 21.50 -12.56
N LEU A 48 7.78 20.42 -12.98
CA LEU A 48 6.45 20.46 -13.61
C LEU A 48 6.38 21.38 -14.85
N ILE A 49 7.50 21.60 -15.54
CA ILE A 49 7.57 22.52 -16.69
C ILE A 49 7.18 21.80 -17.98
N SER A 50 7.76 20.62 -18.20
CA SER A 50 7.56 19.82 -19.41
C SER A 50 7.76 18.35 -19.13
N VAL A 51 7.13 17.49 -19.93
CA VAL A 51 7.33 16.05 -19.84
C VAL A 51 8.76 15.74 -20.27
N SER A 52 9.54 15.16 -19.36
CA SER A 52 10.94 14.84 -19.57
C SER A 52 11.11 13.47 -20.23
N SER A 53 10.32 12.47 -19.81
CA SER A 53 10.36 11.12 -20.38
C SER A 53 9.09 10.32 -20.08
N SER A 54 8.97 9.13 -20.67
CA SER A 54 7.98 8.13 -20.33
C SER A 54 8.68 6.89 -19.79
N PRO A 55 8.93 6.81 -18.46
CA PRO A 55 9.69 5.71 -17.90
C PRO A 55 8.91 4.39 -17.96
N THR A 56 9.51 3.27 -17.56
CA THR A 56 8.74 2.08 -17.18
C THR A 56 8.66 2.00 -15.65
N ILE A 57 7.49 1.72 -15.09
CA ILE A 57 7.34 1.54 -13.64
C ILE A 57 6.67 0.21 -13.34
N GLU A 58 7.30 -0.57 -12.48
CA GLU A 58 6.80 -1.84 -11.99
C GLU A 58 7.04 -1.97 -10.50
N ILE A 59 6.07 -2.49 -9.76
CA ILE A 59 6.23 -2.89 -8.36
C ILE A 59 6.11 -4.41 -8.29
N ASP A 60 7.06 -5.07 -7.63
CA ASP A 60 6.95 -6.46 -7.18
C ASP A 60 7.22 -6.52 -5.68
N GLY A 61 6.28 -7.07 -4.93
CA GLY A 61 6.37 -7.14 -3.48
C GLY A 61 5.25 -7.93 -2.85
N PHE A 62 5.00 -7.64 -1.57
CA PHE A 62 3.98 -8.28 -0.78
C PHE A 62 3.17 -7.23 -0.03
N ILE A 63 1.84 -7.37 -0.11
CA ILE A 63 0.89 -6.63 0.70
C ILE A 63 0.52 -7.47 1.91
N THR A 64 0.75 -6.92 3.10
CA THR A 64 0.28 -7.48 4.37
C THR A 64 -0.84 -6.62 4.91
N LYS A 65 -1.97 -7.25 5.25
CA LYS A 65 -3.11 -6.58 5.90
C LYS A 65 -3.12 -6.95 7.38
N ARG A 66 -3.23 -5.94 8.25
CA ARG A 66 -3.31 -6.13 9.70
C ARG A 66 -4.51 -5.36 10.24
N LEU A 67 -5.18 -5.89 11.24
CA LEU A 67 -6.19 -5.13 11.99
C LEU A 67 -5.47 -4.45 13.14
N SER A 68 -5.46 -3.11 13.16
CA SER A 68 -5.07 -2.37 14.35
C SER A 68 -6.23 -2.47 15.34
N ILE A 69 -6.02 -3.16 16.47
CA ILE A 69 -7.02 -3.27 17.55
C ILE A 69 -7.31 -1.89 18.16
N LYS A 70 -6.30 -0.99 18.20
CA LYS A 70 -6.47 0.36 18.77
C LYS A 70 -7.44 1.22 17.96
N ASP A 71 -7.46 1.08 16.64
CA ASP A 71 -8.20 2.01 15.76
C ASP A 71 -9.33 1.32 14.98
N PHE A 72 -9.53 0.01 15.17
CA PHE A 72 -10.37 -0.85 14.32
C PHE A 72 -10.13 -0.65 12.81
N ASN A 73 -8.96 -0.12 12.46
CA ASN A 73 -8.61 0.23 11.10
C ASN A 73 -7.69 -0.83 10.53
N LYS A 74 -7.90 -1.10 9.24
CA LYS A 74 -7.03 -2.00 8.48
C LYS A 74 -5.74 -1.25 8.21
N GLN A 75 -4.63 -1.77 8.71
CA GLN A 75 -3.31 -1.38 8.25
C GLN A 75 -2.94 -2.22 7.02
N ILE A 76 -2.40 -1.56 6.01
CA ILE A 76 -1.89 -2.16 4.78
C ILE A 76 -0.43 -1.79 4.73
N ILE A 77 0.44 -2.78 4.60
CA ILE A 77 1.89 -2.60 4.44
C ILE A 77 2.25 -3.21 3.10
N LEU A 78 2.94 -2.46 2.25
CA LEU A 78 3.50 -2.89 0.98
C LEU A 78 5.03 -2.85 1.09
N ASN A 79 5.65 -4.03 1.04
CA ASN A 79 7.10 -4.18 1.06
C ASN A 79 7.56 -4.88 -0.21
N GLY A 80 8.65 -4.44 -0.79
CA GLY A 80 9.21 -5.12 -1.96
C GLY A 80 10.20 -4.24 -2.70
N LYS A 81 10.14 -4.33 -4.02
CA LYS A 81 10.96 -3.56 -4.93
C LYS A 81 10.08 -2.78 -5.91
N ILE A 82 10.52 -1.58 -6.25
CA ILE A 82 9.99 -0.82 -7.37
C ILE A 82 11.09 -0.67 -8.41
N LYS A 83 10.76 -1.01 -9.65
CA LYS A 83 11.64 -0.83 -10.80
C LYS A 83 11.18 0.41 -11.55
N ILE A 84 12.09 1.34 -11.78
CA ILE A 84 11.90 2.53 -12.60
C ILE A 84 12.96 2.47 -13.71
N ASP A 85 12.49 2.33 -14.95
CA ASP A 85 13.31 1.97 -16.11
C ASP A 85 14.15 0.71 -15.86
N ASN A 86 15.47 0.83 -15.88
CA ASN A 86 16.41 -0.27 -15.68
C ASN A 86 16.97 -0.34 -14.25
N LYS A 87 16.46 0.49 -13.33
CA LYS A 87 16.92 0.54 -11.94
C LYS A 87 15.86 0.00 -10.99
N THR A 88 16.31 -0.76 -10.00
CA THR A 88 15.47 -1.36 -8.96
C THR A 88 15.77 -0.70 -7.63
N TYR A 89 14.73 -0.34 -6.90
CA TYR A 89 14.77 0.37 -5.62
C TYR A 89 14.05 -0.44 -4.54
N ASP A 90 14.48 -0.29 -3.29
CA ASP A 90 13.76 -0.77 -2.12
C ASP A 90 12.49 0.04 -1.90
N LEU A 91 11.37 -0.66 -1.70
CA LEU A 91 10.06 -0.07 -1.45
C LEU A 91 9.53 -0.49 -0.08
N PHE A 92 9.21 0.50 0.73
CA PHE A 92 8.41 0.34 1.94
C PHE A 92 7.27 1.35 1.93
N ALA A 93 6.03 0.90 1.97
CA ALA A 93 4.86 1.75 2.02
C ALA A 93 3.81 1.21 2.99
N TYR A 94 3.01 2.11 3.55
CA TYR A 94 1.92 1.76 4.45
C TYR A 94 0.73 2.69 4.22
N ASN A 95 -0.47 2.26 4.61
CA ASN A 95 -1.63 3.12 4.48
C ASN A 95 -1.70 4.15 5.62
N LEU A 96 -2.03 5.39 5.28
CA LEU A 96 -2.26 6.46 6.25
C LEU A 96 -3.72 6.47 6.78
N GLY A 97 -4.38 5.31 6.73
CA GLY A 97 -5.77 5.15 7.20
C GLY A 97 -6.80 5.85 6.32
N LYS A 98 -7.95 6.20 6.90
CA LYS A 98 -9.06 6.89 6.22
C LYS A 98 -8.82 8.40 6.06
N ALA A 99 -7.59 8.91 6.06
CA ALA A 99 -7.35 10.35 5.98
C ALA A 99 -7.13 10.84 4.54
N THR A 100 -6.84 9.95 3.59
CA THR A 100 -6.36 10.36 2.26
C THR A 100 -6.98 9.56 1.12
N ASN A 101 -6.88 10.08 -0.12
CA ASN A 101 -7.29 9.39 -1.35
C ASN A 101 -6.28 8.35 -1.85
N TYR A 102 -5.18 8.13 -1.14
CA TYR A 102 -4.22 7.10 -1.49
C TYR A 102 -4.31 5.94 -0.50
N VAL A 103 -4.15 4.73 -1.03
CA VAL A 103 -4.21 3.52 -0.22
C VAL A 103 -2.88 3.23 0.44
N VAL A 104 -1.73 3.52 -0.18
CA VAL A 104 -0.44 3.41 0.50
C VAL A 104 0.48 4.57 0.16
N PHE A 105 1.17 5.05 1.19
CA PHE A 105 2.22 6.06 1.13
C PHE A 105 3.53 5.45 1.62
N GLY A 106 4.64 5.80 0.99
CA GLY A 106 5.89 5.18 1.36
C GLY A 106 7.14 5.83 0.81
N GLU A 107 8.24 5.14 1.05
CA GLU A 107 9.58 5.52 0.70
C GLU A 107 10.14 4.55 -0.35
N VAL A 108 10.82 5.12 -1.33
CA VAL A 108 11.57 4.40 -2.37
C VAL A 108 13.04 4.74 -2.19
N LYS A 109 13.89 3.76 -1.89
CA LYS A 109 15.31 3.96 -1.57
C LYS A 109 16.20 3.21 -2.57
N GLU A 110 17.38 3.77 -2.89
CA GLU A 110 18.37 3.03 -3.69
C GLU A 110 18.91 1.83 -2.91
N ASN A 111 19.10 2.01 -1.60
CA ASN A 111 19.43 0.95 -0.64
C ASN A 111 18.55 1.06 0.61
N SER A 112 18.13 -0.07 1.17
CA SER A 112 17.32 -0.10 2.41
C SER A 112 17.92 0.67 3.59
N ASN A 113 19.25 0.82 3.62
CA ASN A 113 19.97 1.52 4.68
C ASN A 113 20.12 3.02 4.44
N ASP A 114 19.65 3.55 3.31
CA ASP A 114 19.74 4.97 3.01
C ASP A 114 18.90 5.79 3.98
N MET A 115 19.50 6.87 4.50
CA MET A 115 18.84 7.79 5.42
C MET A 115 17.69 8.53 4.73
N TYR A 116 17.88 8.92 3.47
CA TYR A 116 16.90 9.69 2.69
C TYR A 116 16.37 8.85 1.53
N PRO A 117 15.05 8.85 1.30
CA PRO A 117 14.49 8.20 0.13
C PRO A 117 14.88 8.93 -1.15
N LYS A 118 14.94 8.18 -2.24
CA LYS A 118 15.04 8.75 -3.59
C LYS A 118 13.72 9.37 -4.01
N TYR A 119 12.62 8.66 -3.73
CA TYR A 119 11.26 9.13 -4.01
C TYR A 119 10.35 8.87 -2.81
N MET A 120 9.40 9.75 -2.60
CA MET A 120 8.18 9.46 -1.85
C MET A 120 7.15 8.88 -2.82
N LEU A 121 6.53 7.78 -2.42
CA LEU A 121 5.53 7.06 -3.20
C LEU A 121 4.13 7.31 -2.66
N PHE A 122 3.19 7.51 -3.58
CA PHE A 122 1.76 7.54 -3.34
C PHE A 122 1.09 6.58 -4.33
N LEU A 123 0.51 5.50 -3.83
CA LEU A 123 -0.28 4.56 -4.62
C LEU A 123 -1.75 4.74 -4.26
N PHE A 124 -2.55 5.05 -5.27
CA PHE A 124 -3.95 5.37 -5.08
C PHE A 124 -4.79 4.12 -4.81
N ASP A 125 -6.03 4.34 -4.37
CA ASP A 125 -6.97 3.30 -3.96
C ASP A 125 -7.37 2.31 -5.05
N ASP A 126 -7.32 2.75 -6.30
CA ASP A 126 -7.48 1.92 -7.48
C ASP A 126 -6.31 0.94 -7.73
N TYR A 127 -5.17 1.10 -7.03
CA TYR A 127 -3.89 0.41 -7.30
C TYR A 127 -3.39 0.52 -8.75
N ASN A 128 -3.99 1.40 -9.56
CA ASN A 128 -3.70 1.63 -10.96
C ASN A 128 -2.99 2.97 -11.17
N SER A 129 -3.18 3.89 -10.24
CA SER A 129 -2.55 5.19 -10.26
C SER A 129 -1.43 5.26 -9.24
N ILE A 130 -0.27 5.78 -9.66
CA ILE A 130 0.90 6.01 -8.82
C ILE A 130 1.40 7.42 -9.05
N TYR A 131 1.88 8.04 -7.98
CA TYR A 131 2.59 9.30 -8.03
C TYR A 131 3.86 9.19 -7.18
N LEU A 132 4.99 9.52 -7.78
CA LEU A 132 6.31 9.58 -7.15
C LEU A 132 6.78 11.03 -7.17
N THR A 133 7.22 11.52 -6.03
CA THR A 133 7.93 12.80 -5.94
C THR A 133 9.34 12.53 -5.47
N GLY A 134 10.32 13.06 -6.19
CA GLY A 134 11.72 13.07 -5.78
C GLY A 134 11.83 13.78 -4.45
N PHE A 135 12.79 13.34 -3.63
CA PHE A 135 13.06 13.99 -2.34
C PHE A 135 13.49 15.45 -2.50
N ASP A 136 14.08 15.79 -3.64
CA ASP A 136 14.38 17.17 -4.03
C ASP A 136 13.16 18.03 -4.33
N SER A 137 11.97 17.42 -4.38
CA SER A 137 10.70 18.08 -4.76
C SER A 137 10.75 18.75 -6.13
N LYS A 138 11.58 18.24 -7.05
CA LYS A 138 11.68 18.74 -8.43
C LYS A 138 11.36 17.67 -9.45
N HIS A 139 11.70 16.42 -9.16
CA HIS A 139 11.44 15.31 -10.06
C HIS A 139 10.10 14.66 -9.71
N TYR A 140 9.24 14.50 -10.70
CA TYR A 140 7.94 13.88 -10.50
C TYR A 140 7.74 12.79 -11.53
N ILE A 141 7.14 11.69 -11.10
CA ILE A 141 6.71 10.62 -12.00
C ILE A 141 5.27 10.27 -11.64
N ALA A 142 4.38 10.22 -12.62
CA ALA A 142 2.99 9.90 -12.39
C ALA A 142 2.45 8.94 -13.44
N SER A 143 1.50 8.11 -13.05
CA SER A 143 0.78 7.22 -13.94
C SER A 143 -0.64 6.95 -13.41
N PRO A 144 -1.63 6.75 -14.30
CA PRO A 144 -1.57 7.07 -15.72
C PRO A 144 -1.55 8.60 -15.91
N ALA A 145 -0.69 9.10 -16.78
CA ALA A 145 -0.64 10.52 -17.10
C ALA A 145 -0.08 10.75 -18.51
N LYS A 146 -0.54 11.79 -19.20
CA LYS A 146 -0.07 12.17 -20.54
C LYS A 146 0.47 13.59 -20.58
N THR A 147 0.03 14.43 -19.66
CA THR A 147 0.35 15.86 -19.59
C THR A 147 0.78 16.28 -18.19
N ILE A 148 1.39 17.46 -18.08
CA ILE A 148 1.69 18.07 -16.78
C ILE A 148 0.43 18.30 -15.94
N ASP A 149 -0.69 18.64 -16.59
CA ASP A 149 -1.94 18.87 -15.87
C ASP A 149 -2.50 17.57 -15.28
N ASP A 150 -2.26 16.41 -15.92
CA ASP A 150 -2.59 15.12 -15.31
C ASP A 150 -1.80 14.87 -14.02
N ILE A 151 -0.52 15.26 -13.98
CA ILE A 151 0.32 15.18 -12.79
C ILE A 151 -0.22 16.10 -11.69
N LYS A 152 -0.54 17.35 -12.02
CA LYS A 152 -1.12 18.31 -11.07
C LYS A 152 -2.49 17.86 -10.55
N ASN A 153 -3.29 17.21 -11.39
CA ASN A 153 -4.56 16.60 -11.00
C ASN A 153 -4.34 15.48 -9.97
N LEU A 154 -3.34 14.62 -10.18
CA LEU A 154 -2.96 13.60 -9.20
C LEU A 154 -2.43 14.23 -7.90
N GLN A 155 -1.62 15.29 -7.95
CA GLN A 155 -1.19 16.04 -6.77
C GLN A 155 -2.38 16.61 -5.98
N THR A 156 -3.36 17.18 -6.68
CA THR A 156 -4.58 17.73 -6.05
C THR A 156 -5.39 16.63 -5.37
N LYS A 157 -5.43 15.42 -5.95
CA LYS A 157 -6.07 14.26 -5.30
C LYS A 157 -5.38 13.89 -3.98
N LEU A 158 -4.10 14.15 -3.79
CA LEU A 158 -3.40 13.85 -2.52
C LEU A 158 -3.97 14.65 -1.34
N GLN A 159 -4.48 15.87 -1.59
CA GLN A 159 -4.91 16.80 -0.55
C GLN A 159 -6.39 16.64 -0.15
N ARG A 160 -7.21 15.97 -0.96
CA ARG A 160 -8.64 15.88 -0.72
C ARG A 160 -8.98 14.62 0.07
N LYS A 161 -9.70 14.78 1.17
CA LYS A 161 -10.70 13.80 1.60
C LYS A 161 -11.83 14.60 2.22
N ASN A 162 -12.90 14.79 1.46
CA ASN A 162 -14.16 15.28 2.02
C ASN A 162 -14.77 14.15 2.86
#